data_AF-A0A6A3HVP3-F1
#
_entry.id   AF-A0A6A3HVP3-F1
#
_cell.length_a   1.000
_cell.length_b   1.000
_cell.length_c   1.000
_cell.angle_alpha   90.00
_cell.angle_beta   90.00
_cell.angle_gamma   90.00
#
_symmetry.space_group_name_H-M   'P 1'
#
loop_
_entity.id
_entity.type
_entity.pdbx_description
1 polymer ?
#
loop_
_entity_poly.entity_id
_entity_poly.type
_entity_poly.pdbx_seq_one_letter_code
_entity_poly.pdbx_strand_id
1 'polypeptide(L)'
;MGNTADVRDVQPCEEHEIQVADERTLVANTHGTLHLCGGVTLKNVVVVPGLARALISVSALFKDGMHVVFSGDKCFVYGEPLLHGVVTAGVYEVRNVSTARDTNHNPTALTATARPSMLKDSLQHWHQRLAHLNHKSILELEKSGAVKGLKLVG
;
A
#
# COMPACT_ATOMS: atom_id res chain seq x y z
N MET A 1 13.79 -3.90 -10.48
CA MET A 1 15.00 -4.23 -9.71
C MET A 1 14.81 -3.67 -8.32
N GLY A 2 14.36 -4.48 -7.35
CA GLY A 2 14.38 -4.10 -5.94
C GLY A 2 15.52 -4.89 -5.33
N ASN A 3 16.68 -4.25 -5.19
CA ASN A 3 17.88 -4.92 -4.71
C ASN A 3 17.78 -5.01 -3.18
N THR A 4 18.13 -6.15 -2.61
CA THR A 4 18.26 -6.42 -1.16
C THR A 4 19.33 -5.53 -0.49
N ALA A 5 19.97 -4.62 -1.24
CA ALA A 5 21.12 -3.81 -0.87
C ALA A 5 20.79 -2.57 -0.02
N ASP A 6 19.51 -2.23 0.20
CA ASP A 6 19.13 -1.00 0.91
C ASP A 6 18.77 -1.21 2.40
N VAL A 7 18.81 -2.45 2.90
CA VAL A 7 18.58 -2.73 4.33
C VAL A 7 19.91 -2.64 5.08
N ARG A 8 19.98 -1.74 6.07
CA ARG A 8 21.13 -1.51 6.95
C ARG A 8 20.89 -2.10 8.33
N ASP A 9 21.95 -2.14 9.14
CA ASP A 9 21.90 -2.58 10.54
C ASP A 9 21.22 -3.95 10.70
N VAL A 10 21.59 -4.89 9.84
CA VAL A 10 20.99 -6.22 9.81
C VAL A 10 21.42 -7.00 11.06
N GLN A 11 20.46 -7.49 11.81
CA GLN A 11 20.66 -8.26 13.04
C GLN A 11 19.81 -9.54 13.04
N PRO A 12 20.25 -10.60 13.76
CA PRO A 12 19.45 -11.80 13.95
C PRO A 12 18.14 -11.48 14.67
N CYS A 13 17.07 -12.18 14.29
CA CYS A 13 15.77 -12.09 14.94
C CYS A 13 15.16 -13.48 15.15
N GLU A 14 14.01 -13.53 15.82
CA GLU A 14 13.21 -14.75 15.91
C GLU A 14 12.90 -15.27 14.50
N GLU A 15 12.86 -16.59 14.37
CA GLU A 15 12.58 -17.23 13.09
C GLU A 15 11.15 -16.96 12.65
N HIS A 16 11.00 -16.40 11.45
CA HIS A 16 9.71 -16.15 10.81
C HIS A 16 9.55 -17.09 9.63
N GLU A 17 8.56 -17.99 9.72
CA GLU A 17 8.11 -18.78 8.59
C GLU A 17 7.13 -17.97 7.75
N ILE A 18 7.42 -17.82 6.47
CA ILE A 18 6.64 -17.05 5.51
C ILE A 18 6.21 -17.98 4.39
N GLN A 19 4.93 -18.32 4.36
CA GLN A 19 4.35 -19.07 3.25
C GLN A 19 4.11 -18.12 2.07
N VAL A 20 4.80 -18.36 0.95
CA VAL A 20 4.64 -17.60 -0.29
C VAL A 20 3.54 -18.19 -1.16
N ALA A 21 3.06 -17.42 -2.14
CA ALA A 21 1.89 -17.76 -2.95
C ALA A 21 2.07 -18.98 -3.88
N ASP A 22 3.30 -19.49 -4.04
CA ASP A 22 3.59 -20.74 -4.74
C ASP A 22 3.69 -21.94 -3.79
N GLU A 23 3.13 -21.80 -2.59
CA GLU A 23 3.04 -22.82 -1.53
C GLU A 23 4.38 -23.20 -0.90
N ARG A 24 5.49 -22.57 -1.29
CA ARG A 24 6.77 -22.73 -0.60
C ARG A 24 6.77 -21.95 0.73
N THR A 25 7.53 -22.46 1.69
CA THR A 25 7.83 -21.74 2.93
C THR A 25 9.23 -21.17 2.85
N LEU A 26 9.35 -19.86 3.04
CA LEU A 26 10.61 -19.17 3.21
C LEU A 26 10.83 -18.92 4.70
N VAL A 27 12.07 -19.12 5.14
CA VAL A 27 12.48 -18.86 6.52
C VAL A 27 13.30 -17.58 6.54
N ALA A 28 12.93 -16.67 7.42
CA ALA A 28 13.66 -15.42 7.66
C ALA A 28 14.03 -15.32 9.14
N ASN A 29 15.30 -15.08 9.42
CA ASN A 29 15.87 -15.01 10.76
C ASN A 29 16.69 -13.74 10.98
N THR A 30 16.52 -12.75 10.11
CA THR A 30 17.18 -11.46 10.23
C THR A 30 16.20 -10.33 9.96
N HIS A 31 16.39 -9.22 10.64
CA HIS A 31 15.74 -7.96 10.32
C HIS A 31 16.77 -6.85 10.21
N GLY A 32 16.39 -5.71 9.65
CA GLY A 32 17.20 -4.50 9.67
C GLY A 32 16.36 -3.24 9.49
N THR A 33 17.03 -2.16 9.11
CA THR A 33 16.43 -0.86 8.88
C THR A 33 16.51 -0.51 7.40
N LEU A 34 15.36 -0.22 6.78
CA LEU A 34 15.27 0.20 5.38
C LEU A 34 15.07 1.71 5.30
N HIS A 35 15.98 2.39 4.61
CA HIS A 35 15.83 3.82 4.31
C HIS A 35 15.26 3.98 2.90
N LEU A 36 14.07 4.56 2.80
CA LEU A 36 13.42 4.85 1.54
C LEU A 36 13.72 6.30 1.11
N CYS A 37 13.58 6.56 -0.19
CA CYS A 37 13.67 7.91 -0.72
C CYS A 37 12.63 8.82 -0.04
N GLY A 38 13.00 10.07 0.26
CA GLY A 38 12.12 11.02 0.94
C GLY A 38 12.21 11.02 2.47
N GLY A 39 13.22 10.35 3.04
CA GLY A 39 13.51 10.40 4.49
C GLY A 39 12.71 9.43 5.34
N VAL A 40 11.89 8.58 4.73
CA VAL A 40 11.13 7.53 5.43
C VAL A 40 12.07 6.42 5.85
N THR A 41 12.05 6.06 7.13
CA THR A 41 12.86 4.99 7.71
C THR A 41 11.97 3.92 8.30
N LEU A 42 12.02 2.71 7.74
CA LEU A 42 11.28 1.56 8.25
C LEU A 42 12.22 0.71 9.11
N LYS A 43 11.87 0.55 10.39
CA LYS A 43 12.62 -0.28 11.34
C LYS A 43 12.03 -1.69 11.41
N ASN A 44 12.84 -2.64 11.88
CA ASN A 44 12.43 -4.04 12.06
C ASN A 44 11.90 -4.70 10.76
N VAL A 45 12.52 -4.37 9.63
CA VAL A 45 12.17 -4.94 8.32
C VAL A 45 12.78 -6.32 8.22
N VAL A 46 11.93 -7.35 8.14
CA VAL A 46 12.37 -8.75 7.99
C VAL A 46 13.03 -8.94 6.61
N VAL A 47 14.25 -9.45 6.61
CA VAL A 47 14.99 -9.78 5.39
C VAL A 47 14.69 -11.22 5.04
N VAL A 48 13.97 -11.43 3.93
CA VAL A 48 13.51 -12.75 3.49
C VAL A 48 14.32 -13.18 2.26
N PRO A 49 15.31 -14.09 2.41
CA PRO A 49 16.06 -14.60 1.27
C PRO A 49 15.13 -15.31 0.28
N GLY A 50 15.34 -15.09 -1.02
CA GLY A 50 14.56 -15.74 -2.08
C GLY A 50 13.24 -15.06 -2.43
N LEU A 51 12.84 -13.99 -1.73
CA LEU A 51 11.69 -13.19 -2.12
C LEU A 51 12.05 -12.29 -3.32
N ALA A 52 11.31 -12.44 -4.43
CA ALA A 52 11.63 -11.76 -5.68
C ALA A 52 11.49 -10.23 -5.64
N ARG A 53 10.71 -9.70 -4.69
CA ARG A 53 10.42 -8.27 -4.53
C ARG A 53 10.30 -7.93 -3.05
N ALA A 54 10.75 -6.74 -2.68
CA ALA A 54 10.45 -6.17 -1.36
C ALA A 54 8.94 -5.87 -1.25
N LEU A 55 8.37 -6.18 -0.09
CA LEU A 55 6.99 -5.89 0.24
C LEU A 55 6.97 -4.94 1.43
N ILE A 56 6.11 -3.92 1.36
CA ILE A 56 5.87 -3.00 2.47
C ILE A 56 4.47 -3.29 3.00
N SER A 57 4.39 -3.56 4.30
CA SER A 57 3.11 -3.76 4.97
C SER A 57 2.41 -2.41 5.18
N VAL A 58 1.29 -2.20 4.48
CA VAL A 58 0.45 -1.00 4.64
C VAL A 58 -0.08 -0.88 6.07
N SER A 59 -0.42 -2.00 6.71
CA SER A 59 -0.87 -1.99 8.11
C SER A 59 0.24 -1.62 9.08
N ALA A 60 1.49 -1.96 8.78
CA ALA A 60 2.64 -1.50 9.56
C ALA A 60 2.86 0.01 9.40
N LEU A 61 2.73 0.55 8.17
CA LEU A 61 2.79 1.99 7.92
C LEU A 61 1.73 2.76 8.72
N PHE A 62 0.49 2.26 8.77
CA PHE A 62 -0.57 2.90 9.56
C PHE A 62 -0.30 2.90 11.06
N LYS A 63 0.33 1.85 11.60
CA LYS A 63 0.76 1.80 13.00
C LYS A 63 1.84 2.83 13.32
N ASP A 64 2.61 3.23 12.32
CA ASP A 64 3.67 4.24 12.42
C ASP A 64 3.16 5.67 12.11
N GLY A 65 1.85 5.87 12.02
CA GLY A 65 1.23 7.19 11.76
C GLY A 65 1.38 7.68 10.31
N MET A 66 1.78 6.81 9.39
CA MET A 66 1.87 7.14 7.97
C MET A 66 0.52 6.96 7.29
N HIS A 67 0.27 7.73 6.24
CA HIS A 67 -0.89 7.62 5.38
C HIS A 67 -0.51 7.07 4.02
N VAL A 68 -1.41 6.30 3.43
CA VAL A 68 -1.21 5.66 2.12
C VAL A 68 -2.40 5.96 1.22
N VAL A 69 -2.13 6.50 0.03
CA VAL A 69 -3.12 6.75 -1.02
C VAL A 69 -2.77 5.95 -2.26
N PHE A 70 -3.69 5.08 -2.67
CA PHE A 70 -3.64 4.40 -3.96
C PHE A 70 -4.38 5.23 -4.99
N SER A 71 -3.71 5.62 -6.08
CA SER A 71 -4.30 6.40 -7.16
C SER A 71 -3.84 5.86 -8.50
N GLY A 72 -4.73 5.17 -9.20
CA GLY A 72 -4.42 4.48 -10.45
C GLY A 72 -3.42 3.35 -10.23
N ASP A 73 -2.29 3.41 -10.94
CA ASP A 73 -1.16 2.47 -10.87
C ASP A 73 -0.09 2.90 -9.85
N LYS A 74 -0.36 3.94 -9.05
CA LYS A 74 0.60 4.52 -8.09
C LYS A 74 0.13 4.39 -6.65
N CYS A 75 1.11 4.32 -5.76
CA CYS A 75 0.94 4.37 -4.32
C CYS A 75 1.76 5.54 -3.76
N PHE A 76 1.12 6.39 -2.97
CA PHE A 76 1.74 7.53 -2.29
C PHE A 76 1.74 7.27 -0.80
N VAL A 77 2.92 7.30 -0.18
CA VAL A 77 3.08 7.20 1.27
C VAL A 77 3.55 8.55 1.77
N TYR A 78 2.85 9.13 2.75
CA TYR A 78 3.18 10.43 3.33
C TYR A 78 2.87 10.41 4.83
N GLY A 79 3.49 11.32 5.59
CA GLY A 79 3.21 11.47 7.02
C GLY A 79 1.86 12.13 7.27
N GLU A 80 1.69 12.74 8.43
CA GLU A 80 0.46 13.46 8.80
C GLU A 80 0.06 14.51 7.74
N PRO A 81 -1.19 14.52 7.27
CA PRO A 81 -1.68 15.53 6.35
C PRO A 81 -1.64 16.92 7.00
N LEU A 82 -1.14 17.92 6.25
CA LEU A 82 -1.12 19.32 6.71
C LEU A 82 -2.54 19.88 6.96
N LEU A 83 -3.54 19.38 6.22
CA LEU A 83 -4.93 19.82 6.28
C LEU A 83 -5.86 18.63 6.04
N HIS A 84 -6.98 18.60 6.76
CA HIS A 84 -8.03 17.61 6.58
C HIS A 84 -9.30 18.26 6.01
N GLY A 85 -9.76 17.78 4.85
CA GLY A 85 -10.99 18.25 4.20
C GLY A 85 -12.03 17.14 4.10
N VAL A 86 -13.30 17.48 4.31
CA VAL A 86 -14.45 16.57 4.15
C VAL A 86 -15.32 17.07 3.02
N VAL A 87 -15.86 16.19 2.18
CA VAL A 87 -16.79 16.61 1.11
C VAL A 87 -18.16 16.89 1.71
N THR A 88 -18.61 18.15 1.64
CA THR A 88 -19.95 18.60 1.99
C THR A 88 -20.57 19.26 0.76
N ALA A 89 -21.74 18.79 0.30
CA ALA A 89 -22.44 19.32 -0.87
C ALA A 89 -21.58 19.45 -2.15
N GLY A 90 -20.66 18.50 -2.38
CA GLY A 90 -19.81 18.46 -3.58
C GLY A 90 -18.57 19.37 -3.53
N VAL A 91 -18.30 20.02 -2.39
CA VAL A 91 -17.10 20.83 -2.17
C VAL A 91 -16.32 20.25 -0.99
N TYR A 92 -14.99 20.27 -1.08
CA TYR A 92 -14.14 19.94 0.06
C TYR A 92 -14.17 21.09 1.08
N GLU A 93 -14.79 20.85 2.22
CA GLU A 93 -14.78 21.71 3.38
C GLU A 93 -13.55 21.36 4.23
N VAL A 94 -12.57 22.26 4.27
CA VAL A 94 -11.43 22.13 5.18
C VAL A 94 -11.96 22.24 6.60
N ARG A 95 -11.95 21.14 7.34
CA ARG A 95 -12.18 21.21 8.78
C ARG A 95 -10.87 21.64 9.39
N ASN A 96 -10.79 22.92 9.76
CA ASN A 96 -9.75 23.35 10.66
C ASN A 96 -9.85 22.49 11.91
N VAL A 97 -8.94 21.54 12.06
CA VAL A 97 -8.61 20.98 13.37
C VAL A 97 -8.04 22.17 14.11
N SER A 98 -8.87 22.82 14.91
CA SER A 98 -8.55 24.06 15.58
C SER A 98 -7.40 23.84 16.55
N THR A 99 -6.15 24.00 16.10
CA THR A 99 -5.17 24.71 16.91
C THR A 99 -5.49 26.18 16.74
N ALA A 100 -6.14 26.74 17.75
CA ALA A 100 -6.60 28.11 17.78
C ALA A 100 -5.56 29.10 17.23
N ARG A 101 -5.84 29.72 16.07
CA ARG A 101 -5.71 31.16 15.81
C ARG A 101 -5.96 31.49 14.35
N ASP A 102 -6.55 32.65 14.17
CA ASP A 102 -6.57 33.50 12.97
C ASP A 102 -7.67 33.23 11.93
N THR A 103 -8.83 33.80 12.26
CA THR A 103 -9.92 34.21 11.36
C THR A 103 -9.46 35.33 10.43
N ASN A 104 -9.27 35.09 9.12
CA ASN A 104 -9.53 36.07 8.03
C ASN A 104 -9.00 35.64 6.64
N HIS A 105 -9.40 34.48 6.10
CA HIS A 105 -9.18 34.26 4.66
C HIS A 105 -10.40 33.65 3.98
N ASN A 106 -10.80 34.32 2.90
CA ASN A 106 -11.89 33.96 1.99
C ASN A 106 -11.46 32.73 1.16
N PRO A 107 -12.18 31.59 1.19
CA PRO A 107 -11.69 30.38 0.54
C PRO A 107 -12.09 30.34 -0.94
N THR A 108 -11.11 30.44 -1.83
CA THR A 108 -11.26 30.11 -3.25
C THR A 108 -11.08 28.60 -3.40
N ALA A 109 -12.15 27.87 -3.74
CA ALA A 109 -12.12 26.40 -3.89
C ALA A 109 -11.74 25.98 -5.32
N LEU A 110 -10.83 25.01 -5.45
CA LEU A 110 -10.51 24.32 -6.71
C LEU A 110 -11.20 22.94 -6.72
N THR A 111 -11.93 22.63 -7.79
CA THR A 111 -12.60 21.33 -7.97
C THR A 111 -11.74 20.40 -8.81
N ALA A 112 -11.48 19.18 -8.35
CA ALA A 112 -10.92 18.10 -9.15
C ALA A 112 -11.95 16.99 -9.34
N THR A 113 -12.25 16.63 -10.59
CA THR A 113 -13.12 15.50 -10.94
C THR A 113 -12.26 14.27 -11.26
N ALA A 114 -12.44 13.17 -10.53
CA ALA A 114 -11.83 11.89 -10.86
C ALA A 114 -12.54 11.24 -12.06
N ARG A 115 -11.75 10.80 -13.06
CA ARG A 115 -12.26 9.97 -14.18
C ARG A 115 -12.27 8.50 -13.76
N PRO A 116 -13.32 7.72 -14.06
CA PRO A 116 -13.32 6.29 -13.80
C PRO A 116 -12.28 5.61 -14.70
N SER A 117 -11.32 4.94 -14.07
CA SER A 117 -10.32 4.12 -14.75
C SER A 117 -10.98 2.87 -15.31
N MET A 118 -11.17 2.83 -16.64
CA MET A 118 -11.55 1.64 -17.40
C MET A 118 -10.32 0.75 -17.65
N LEU A 119 -9.54 0.42 -16.61
CA LEU A 119 -8.42 -0.51 -16.76
C LEU A 119 -8.96 -1.94 -16.70
N LYS A 120 -8.78 -2.65 -17.82
CA LYS A 120 -9.00 -4.09 -17.94
C LYS A 120 -7.92 -4.81 -17.13
N ASP A 121 -8.31 -5.44 -16.03
CA ASP A 121 -7.37 -6.06 -15.10
C ASP A 121 -6.98 -7.47 -15.57
N SER A 122 -5.69 -7.69 -15.82
CA SER A 122 -5.14 -9.02 -16.11
C SER A 122 -5.06 -9.90 -14.85
N LEU A 123 -4.90 -11.21 -15.04
CA LEU A 123 -4.71 -12.19 -13.95
C LEU A 123 -3.59 -11.80 -12.99
N GLN A 124 -2.50 -11.22 -13.51
CA GLN A 124 -1.38 -10.71 -12.72
C GLN A 124 -1.82 -9.60 -11.76
N HIS A 125 -2.68 -8.68 -12.20
CA HIS A 125 -3.19 -7.60 -11.35
C HIS A 125 -4.08 -8.13 -10.23
N TRP A 126 -4.92 -9.12 -10.52
CA TRP A 126 -5.73 -9.78 -9.49
C TRP A 126 -4.88 -10.55 -8.50
N HIS A 127 -3.83 -11.23 -8.97
CA HIS A 127 -2.88 -11.92 -8.11
C HIS A 127 -2.14 -10.95 -7.18
N GLN A 128 -1.71 -9.79 -7.71
CA GLN A 128 -1.10 -8.75 -6.87
C GLN A 128 -2.06 -8.15 -5.83
N ARG A 129 -3.34 -8.00 -6.15
CA ARG A 129 -4.36 -7.48 -5.21
C ARG A 129 -4.72 -8.47 -4.12
N LEU A 130 -4.82 -9.75 -4.47
CA LEU A 130 -5.30 -10.80 -3.58
C LEU A 130 -4.16 -11.50 -2.82
N ALA A 131 -2.90 -11.29 -3.24
CA ALA A 131 -1.63 -11.70 -2.66
C ALA A 131 -1.51 -13.20 -2.33
N HIS A 132 -2.31 -13.70 -1.41
CA HIS A 132 -2.33 -15.08 -0.92
C HIS A 132 -3.07 -16.05 -1.84
N LEU A 133 -3.85 -15.56 -2.79
CA LEU A 133 -4.51 -16.40 -3.78
C LEU A 133 -3.57 -16.68 -4.95
N ASN A 134 -3.28 -17.96 -5.19
CA ASN A 134 -2.51 -18.37 -6.35
C ASN A 134 -3.33 -18.15 -7.65
N HIS A 135 -2.64 -18.15 -8.80
CA HIS A 135 -3.25 -17.88 -10.11
C HIS A 135 -4.41 -18.84 -10.43
N LYS A 136 -4.30 -20.11 -10.01
CA LYS A 136 -5.32 -21.13 -10.26
C LYS A 136 -6.59 -20.86 -9.43
N SER A 137 -6.44 -20.52 -8.16
CA SER A 137 -7.56 -20.14 -7.29
C SER A 137 -8.27 -18.88 -7.79
N ILE A 138 -7.53 -17.92 -8.38
CA ILE A 138 -8.14 -16.73 -8.99
C ILE A 138 -8.96 -17.09 -10.23
N LEU A 139 -8.47 -18.02 -11.06
CA LEU A 139 -9.22 -18.53 -12.22
C LEU A 139 -10.48 -19.32 -11.79
N GLU A 140 -10.40 -20.09 -10.71
CA GLU A 140 -11.55 -20.79 -10.14
C GLU A 140 -12.58 -19.81 -9.55
N LEU A 141 -12.14 -18.74 -8.90
CA LEU A 141 -13.01 -17.67 -8.41
C LEU A 141 -13.74 -16.94 -9.54
N GLU A 142 -13.08 -16.72 -10.68
CA GLU A 142 -13.73 -16.17 -11.88
C GLU A 142 -14.79 -17.13 -12.43
N LYS A 143 -14.39 -18.39 -12.68
CA LYS A 143 -15.25 -19.40 -13.29
C LYS A 143 -16.47 -19.75 -12.44
N SER A 144 -16.30 -19.79 -11.12
CA SER A 144 -17.38 -20.14 -10.19
C SER A 144 -18.43 -19.04 -10.05
N GLY A 145 -18.14 -17.80 -10.46
CA GLY A 145 -19.03 -16.66 -10.25
C GLY A 145 -19.25 -16.31 -8.77
N ALA A 146 -18.42 -16.84 -7.87
CA ALA A 146 -18.57 -16.67 -6.42
C ALA A 146 -18.32 -15.23 -5.93
N VAL A 147 -17.67 -14.40 -6.76
CA VAL A 147 -17.28 -13.03 -6.42
C VAL A 147 -17.73 -12.04 -7.48
N LYS A 148 -18.33 -10.93 -7.02
CA LYS A 148 -18.80 -9.84 -7.88
C LYS A 148 -17.63 -8.90 -8.22
N GLY A 149 -17.42 -8.64 -9.51
CA GLY A 149 -16.46 -7.64 -10.00
C GLY A 149 -15.10 -8.20 -10.43
N LEU A 150 -14.85 -9.50 -10.25
CA LEU A 150 -13.66 -10.17 -10.80
C LEU A 150 -13.92 -10.55 -12.26
N LYS A 151 -13.24 -9.86 -13.18
CA LYS A 151 -13.26 -10.15 -14.63
C LYS A 151 -11.83 -10.17 -15.13
N LEU A 152 -11.40 -11.29 -15.70
CA LEU A 152 -10.10 -11.42 -16.32
C LEU A 152 -10.23 -11.09 -17.80
N VAL A 153 -9.17 -10.49 -18.35
CA VAL A 153 -9.04 -10.32 -19.80
C VAL A 153 -7.88 -11.20 -20.25
N GLY A 154 -8.17 -12.11 -21.17
CA GLY A 154 -7.19 -13.00 -21.81
C GLY A 154 -6.28 -12.26 -22.77
#